data_AF-A0A8S1R1V2-F1
#
_entry.id   AF-A0A8S1R1V2-F1
#
_cell.length_a   1.000
_cell.length_b   1.000
_cell.length_c   1.000
_cell.angle_alpha   90.00
_cell.angle_beta   90.00
_cell.angle_gamma   90.00
#
_symmetry.space_group_name_H-M   'P 1'
#
loop_
_entity.id
_entity.type
_entity.pdbx_description
1 polymer ?
#
loop_
_entity_poly.entity_id
_entity_poly.type
_entity_poly.pdbx_seq_one_letter_code
_entity_poly.pdbx_strand_id
1 'polypeptide(L)'
;MDRYDKLGIVLRIVIAIMPFIINGCPFRDYEQSLLSNKNQIQISSVELLSSSQSFSFWSFCIPSWDVSVYPEVEEQLVSDNRNQQLLFIMKSENDQSVIMFMYVDFVQGLENGVFHSIHINTEQQDNIYNYDFDQRNYEGTWILSMITIEQQQIKFQSSESVNYYNLQERIKNENKVTLIIGGTGIVINKYSLGIFRGRLSKLIQQNIEPNIYFEWIYKNCRVPKLIDEEQIVILIEDVFTFDGNTQLIKEIDQIGNRFDFSGWVKYDFQEASYTTTYLLLRLTIFQNYGDELRLGDELVKITVDLDLQNPQKCGYDVISHMYSTPIFGPVNQNYQSRFKFRDDDSYYYKQLRQWHMVQFNYEQNYGAKVSFKFIASNNIINEQFSDKEALGLFTNTKYYAIIGSDRTILKRLRGQLANVKFRYNYLTNNAELMSRCHYTCNTCDGPLSTNCLECYKQQYRILSEDLKTCSCSFGYIEQFGECKSYFQIFSSISFLDISIYQTTYICDVGQFFLPTIQQCLSWYIFKLIKIYQQSLKKPNSYLMCRLFIISNYLVFKTRMQIRFNS
;
A
#
# COMPACT_ATOMS: atom_id res chain seq x y z
N MET A 1 -30.79 -24.59 40.98
CA MET A 1 -30.14 -23.50 40.21
C MET A 1 -29.98 -22.33 41.17
N ASP A 2 -28.78 -22.20 41.72
CA ASP A 2 -28.51 -21.34 42.88
C ASP A 2 -28.51 -19.86 42.49
N ARG A 3 -28.77 -18.98 43.46
CA ARG A 3 -28.73 -17.51 43.27
C ARG A 3 -27.42 -17.03 42.62
N TYR A 4 -26.33 -17.77 42.81
CA TYR A 4 -25.02 -17.47 42.20
C TYR A 4 -24.99 -17.65 40.68
N ASP A 5 -25.74 -18.61 40.11
CA ASP A 5 -25.81 -18.79 38.66
C ASP A 5 -26.58 -17.66 37.98
N LYS A 6 -27.63 -17.13 38.62
CA LYS A 6 -28.39 -16.00 38.08
C LYS A 6 -27.58 -14.71 38.06
N LEU A 7 -26.78 -14.46 39.11
CA LEU A 7 -25.89 -13.28 39.16
C LEU A 7 -24.77 -13.39 38.12
N GLY A 8 -24.20 -14.59 37.93
CA GLY A 8 -23.19 -14.84 36.91
C GLY A 8 -23.70 -14.63 35.48
N ILE A 9 -24.94 -15.02 35.19
CA ILE A 9 -25.59 -14.80 33.88
C ILE A 9 -25.87 -13.31 33.67
N VAL A 10 -26.41 -12.59 34.67
CA VAL A 10 -26.66 -11.14 34.55
C VAL A 10 -25.34 -10.38 34.39
N LEU A 11 -24.28 -10.73 35.14
CA LEU A 11 -22.99 -10.07 35.01
C LEU A 11 -22.34 -10.33 33.64
N ARG A 12 -22.45 -11.55 33.10
CA ARG A 12 -21.98 -11.86 31.74
C ARG A 12 -22.79 -11.16 30.67
N ILE A 13 -24.10 -11.02 30.86
CA ILE A 13 -24.98 -10.23 29.97
C ILE A 13 -24.61 -8.75 30.05
N VAL A 14 -24.40 -8.18 31.25
CA VAL A 14 -23.99 -6.78 31.41
C VAL A 14 -22.59 -6.54 30.85
N ILE A 15 -21.64 -7.45 31.04
CA ILE A 15 -20.28 -7.37 30.45
C ILE A 15 -20.32 -7.56 28.92
N ALA A 16 -21.23 -8.39 28.40
CA ALA A 16 -21.39 -8.58 26.96
C ALA A 16 -22.14 -7.42 26.29
N ILE A 17 -23.06 -6.76 27.01
CA ILE A 17 -23.86 -5.64 26.53
C ILE A 17 -23.15 -4.29 26.78
N MET A 18 -22.30 -4.17 27.80
CA MET A 18 -21.53 -2.95 28.09
C MET A 18 -20.78 -2.41 26.88
N PRO A 19 -20.07 -3.22 26.07
CA PRO A 19 -19.45 -2.73 24.86
C PRO A 19 -20.48 -2.15 23.87
N PHE A 20 -21.70 -2.69 23.80
CA PHE A 20 -22.74 -2.18 22.90
C PHE A 20 -23.45 -0.93 23.43
N ILE A 21 -23.49 -0.71 24.76
CA ILE A 21 -24.03 0.52 25.37
C ILE A 21 -22.97 1.62 25.46
N ILE A 22 -21.68 1.25 25.51
CA ILE A 22 -20.55 2.19 25.62
C ILE A 22 -19.96 2.53 24.25
N ASN A 23 -20.20 1.76 23.19
CA ASN A 23 -19.74 2.11 21.85
C ASN A 23 -20.64 3.20 21.24
N GLY A 24 -20.40 4.45 21.62
CA GLY A 24 -20.88 5.65 20.94
C GLY A 24 -20.42 5.82 19.47
N CYS A 25 -19.84 4.79 18.85
CA CYS A 25 -19.48 4.75 17.43
C CYS A 25 -20.45 3.82 16.69
N PRO A 26 -21.21 4.32 15.70
CA PRO A 26 -22.24 3.53 15.03
C PRO A 26 -21.69 2.49 14.03
N PHE A 27 -20.38 2.47 13.80
CA PHE A 27 -19.70 1.63 12.79
C PHE A 27 -18.62 0.75 13.42
N ARG A 28 -18.39 -0.44 12.84
CA ARG A 28 -17.40 -1.42 13.33
C ARG A 28 -16.06 -1.39 12.59
N ASP A 29 -16.09 -0.97 11.34
CA ASP A 29 -14.95 -0.98 10.42
C ASP A 29 -14.98 0.22 9.47
N TYR A 30 -13.93 0.34 8.65
CA TYR A 30 -13.77 1.43 7.71
C TYR A 30 -14.92 1.51 6.71
N GLU A 31 -15.23 0.41 6.01
CA GLU A 31 -16.28 0.39 4.99
C GLU A 31 -17.68 0.68 5.56
N GLN A 32 -17.96 0.23 6.80
CA GLN A 32 -19.21 0.53 7.47
C GLN A 32 -19.34 1.99 7.90
N SER A 33 -18.23 2.68 8.15
CA SER A 33 -18.26 4.09 8.52
C SER A 33 -18.62 4.96 7.32
N LEU A 34 -18.22 4.56 6.11
CA LEU A 34 -18.39 5.35 4.90
C LEU A 34 -19.86 5.42 4.46
N LEU A 35 -20.23 6.55 3.84
CA LEU A 35 -21.42 6.59 3.00
C LEU A 35 -21.24 5.62 1.81
N SER A 36 -22.28 4.87 1.49
CA SER A 36 -22.22 3.87 0.43
C SER A 36 -22.05 4.53 -0.94
N ASN A 37 -21.14 4.05 -1.79
CA ASN A 37 -21.09 4.46 -3.20
C ASN A 37 -22.27 3.97 -4.05
N LYS A 38 -23.01 2.96 -3.57
CA LYS A 38 -24.16 2.41 -4.29
C LYS A 38 -25.47 3.09 -3.90
N ASN A 39 -25.60 3.50 -2.64
CA ASN A 39 -26.83 4.10 -2.12
C ASN A 39 -26.64 5.61 -1.99
N GLN A 40 -27.67 6.36 -2.35
CA GLN A 40 -27.71 7.84 -2.35
C GLN A 40 -27.32 8.47 -1.00
N ILE A 41 -27.12 9.79 -1.04
CA ILE A 41 -27.12 10.73 0.11
C ILE A 41 -28.01 10.21 1.23
N GLN A 42 -27.46 10.11 2.44
CA GLN A 42 -28.19 9.56 3.58
C GLN A 42 -29.13 10.63 4.14
N ILE A 43 -30.43 10.34 4.10
CA ILE A 43 -31.46 11.14 4.79
C ILE A 43 -31.73 10.48 6.15
N SER A 44 -31.65 11.25 7.22
CA SER A 44 -31.94 10.84 8.59
C SER A 44 -32.86 11.88 9.23
N SER A 45 -33.97 11.47 9.81
CA SER A 45 -34.86 12.35 10.57
C SER A 45 -34.49 12.35 12.05
N VAL A 46 -34.44 13.53 12.67
CA VAL A 46 -34.31 13.67 14.12
C VAL A 46 -35.59 14.29 14.66
N GLU A 47 -36.27 13.52 15.50
CA GLU A 47 -37.42 14.00 16.26
C GLU A 47 -36.94 14.59 17.59
N LEU A 48 -37.41 15.81 17.91
CA LEU A 48 -37.15 16.53 19.16
C LEU A 48 -35.65 16.85 19.37
N LEU A 49 -35.22 18.03 18.90
CA LEU A 49 -33.94 18.61 19.33
C LEU A 49 -33.97 18.76 20.86
N SER A 50 -33.16 17.97 21.57
CA SER A 50 -32.96 18.15 23.01
C SER A 50 -32.36 19.53 23.29
N SER A 51 -32.30 19.93 24.57
CA SER A 51 -31.64 21.19 24.98
C SER A 51 -30.18 21.30 24.51
N SER A 52 -29.55 20.16 24.25
CA SER A 52 -28.25 20.02 23.58
C SER A 52 -28.31 18.82 22.64
N GLN A 53 -27.90 19.00 21.39
CA GLN A 53 -27.71 17.89 20.45
C GLN A 53 -26.40 18.05 19.68
N SER A 54 -25.64 16.96 19.58
CA SER A 54 -24.36 16.94 18.88
C SER A 54 -24.40 16.01 17.68
N PHE A 55 -23.83 16.48 16.59
CA PHE A 55 -23.65 15.76 15.34
C PHE A 55 -22.16 15.72 15.05
N SER A 56 -21.62 14.53 14.84
CA SER A 56 -20.23 14.39 14.43
C SER A 56 -20.12 13.58 13.15
N PHE A 57 -19.16 13.93 12.33
CA PHE A 57 -18.85 13.18 11.11
C PHE A 57 -17.36 13.30 10.83
N TRP A 58 -16.83 12.26 10.21
CA TRP A 58 -15.51 12.28 9.65
C TRP A 58 -15.60 12.72 8.19
N SER A 59 -14.85 13.75 7.85
CA SER A 59 -14.66 14.21 6.48
C SER A 59 -13.25 13.87 6.03
N PHE A 60 -13.11 13.47 4.77
CA PHE A 60 -11.83 13.06 4.21
C PHE A 60 -11.72 13.43 2.75
N CYS A 61 -10.64 14.12 2.44
CA CYS A 61 -10.31 14.61 1.12
C CYS A 61 -9.70 13.48 0.27
N ILE A 62 -10.51 12.81 -0.56
CA ILE A 62 -9.99 11.99 -1.66
C ILE A 62 -10.84 12.17 -2.92
N PRO A 63 -10.36 11.68 -4.07
CA PRO A 63 -11.12 11.76 -5.32
C PRO A 63 -12.21 10.77 -5.44
N SER A 64 -13.24 11.24 -6.13
CA SER A 64 -14.18 10.41 -6.86
C SER A 64 -14.91 9.40 -5.99
N TRP A 65 -15.85 9.91 -5.21
CA TRP A 65 -17.05 9.14 -4.88
C TRP A 65 -17.94 9.03 -6.13
N ASP A 66 -17.88 7.90 -6.84
CA ASP A 66 -18.84 7.61 -7.91
C ASP A 66 -20.21 7.30 -7.28
N VAL A 67 -21.13 8.25 -7.34
CA VAL A 67 -22.52 8.09 -6.89
C VAL A 67 -23.39 7.87 -8.12
N SER A 68 -24.27 6.88 -8.07
CA SER A 68 -25.08 6.48 -9.22
C SER A 68 -26.30 7.39 -9.47
N VAL A 69 -26.78 8.13 -8.45
CA VAL A 69 -27.96 8.99 -8.52
C VAL A 69 -27.80 10.20 -7.59
N TYR A 70 -28.11 11.40 -8.09
CA TYR A 70 -28.06 12.67 -7.35
C TYR A 70 -29.46 13.03 -6.79
N PRO A 71 -29.57 13.69 -5.63
CA PRO A 71 -30.85 14.17 -5.14
C PRO A 71 -31.26 15.49 -5.78
N GLU A 72 -32.57 15.68 -5.95
CA GLU A 72 -33.21 16.90 -6.48
C GLU A 72 -32.88 18.16 -5.67
N VAL A 73 -32.50 18.03 -4.39
CA VAL A 73 -32.10 19.16 -3.52
C VAL A 73 -30.87 19.91 -4.08
N GLU A 74 -30.04 19.26 -4.89
CA GLU A 74 -28.93 19.92 -5.59
C GLU A 74 -29.43 20.89 -6.67
N GLU A 75 -30.56 20.65 -7.35
CA GLU A 75 -31.02 21.54 -8.43
C GLU A 75 -31.33 22.97 -7.95
N GLN A 76 -31.75 23.13 -6.69
CA GLN A 76 -31.96 24.45 -6.07
C GLN A 76 -30.67 25.10 -5.55
N LEU A 77 -29.64 24.32 -5.24
CA LEU A 77 -28.33 24.83 -4.78
C LEU A 77 -27.40 25.16 -5.96
N VAL A 78 -27.52 24.41 -7.05
CA VAL A 78 -26.78 24.60 -8.32
C VAL A 78 -27.08 25.96 -8.96
N SER A 79 -28.23 26.57 -8.68
CA SER A 79 -28.53 27.92 -9.17
C SER A 79 -27.74 29.05 -8.51
N ASP A 80 -27.16 28.85 -7.31
CA ASP A 80 -26.69 29.97 -6.48
C ASP A 80 -25.17 30.23 -6.43
N ASN A 81 -24.28 29.24 -6.60
CA ASN A 81 -22.86 29.50 -6.90
C ASN A 81 -22.04 28.20 -7.11
N ARG A 82 -21.20 28.18 -8.15
CA ARG A 82 -20.80 26.96 -8.89
C ARG A 82 -19.45 26.33 -8.52
N ASN A 83 -19.01 26.37 -7.26
CA ASN A 83 -17.67 25.89 -6.85
C ASN A 83 -17.63 25.00 -5.59
N GLN A 84 -18.77 24.60 -5.04
CA GLN A 84 -18.86 24.10 -3.66
C GLN A 84 -19.27 22.63 -3.59
N GLN A 85 -18.68 21.85 -2.67
CA GLN A 85 -19.15 20.50 -2.36
C GLN A 85 -20.03 20.52 -1.12
N LEU A 86 -21.31 20.16 -1.26
CA LEU A 86 -22.19 19.96 -0.14
C LEU A 86 -21.71 18.77 0.73
N LEU A 87 -21.57 19.01 2.04
CA LEU A 87 -21.28 17.99 3.04
C LEU A 87 -22.53 17.56 3.80
N PHE A 88 -23.35 18.54 4.20
CA PHE A 88 -24.45 18.32 5.12
C PHE A 88 -25.54 19.41 4.99
N ILE A 89 -26.82 19.03 5.11
CA ILE A 89 -27.98 19.93 5.19
C ILE A 89 -28.88 19.50 6.36
N MET A 90 -29.38 20.46 7.13
CA MET A 90 -30.47 20.32 8.08
C MET A 90 -31.66 21.15 7.61
N LYS A 91 -32.83 20.53 7.56
CA LYS A 91 -34.09 21.12 7.09
C LYS A 91 -35.19 20.91 8.13
N SER A 92 -36.06 21.88 8.35
CA SER A 92 -37.26 21.66 9.17
C SER A 92 -38.22 20.72 8.44
N GLU A 93 -38.76 19.74 9.16
CA GLU A 93 -39.79 18.84 8.60
C GLU A 93 -41.12 19.58 8.36
N ASN A 94 -41.40 20.61 9.15
CA ASN A 94 -42.72 21.23 9.22
C ASN A 94 -42.97 22.25 8.10
N ASP A 95 -41.95 23.03 7.73
CA ASP A 95 -42.10 24.18 6.81
C ASP A 95 -41.11 24.18 5.64
N GLN A 96 -40.28 23.13 5.52
CA GLN A 96 -39.25 22.99 4.49
C GLN A 96 -38.12 24.06 4.56
N SER A 97 -38.00 24.82 5.65
CA SER A 97 -36.91 25.79 5.83
C SER A 97 -35.55 25.11 6.03
N VAL A 98 -34.46 25.70 5.50
CA VAL A 98 -33.09 25.15 5.60
C VAL A 98 -32.38 25.72 6.83
N ILE A 99 -32.48 25.01 7.94
CA ILE A 99 -31.92 25.44 9.22
C ILE A 99 -30.39 25.52 9.18
N MET A 100 -29.71 24.61 8.48
CA MET A 100 -28.25 24.59 8.40
C MET A 100 -27.78 23.95 7.09
N PHE A 101 -26.74 24.49 6.46
CA PHE A 101 -26.20 24.04 5.19
C PHE A 101 -24.67 24.14 5.26
N MET A 102 -23.96 23.03 5.05
CA MET A 102 -22.51 23.00 5.16
C MET A 102 -21.86 22.49 3.88
N TYR A 103 -20.90 23.26 3.36
CA TYR A 103 -20.14 22.92 2.16
C TYR A 103 -18.64 23.18 2.30
N VAL A 104 -17.88 22.66 1.33
CA VAL A 104 -16.45 22.92 1.13
C VAL A 104 -16.23 23.78 -0.10
N ASP A 105 -15.38 24.80 0.01
CA ASP A 105 -14.89 25.65 -1.09
C ASP A 105 -13.35 25.68 -1.12
N PHE A 106 -12.79 25.75 -2.33
CA PHE A 106 -11.35 25.79 -2.57
C PHE A 106 -10.99 27.12 -3.23
N VAL A 107 -10.45 28.05 -2.45
CA VAL A 107 -10.16 29.41 -2.93
C VAL A 107 -8.77 29.48 -3.57
N GLN A 108 -8.71 30.03 -4.78
CA GLN A 108 -7.46 30.24 -5.49
C GLN A 108 -6.91 31.68 -5.29
N GLY A 109 -5.61 31.81 -5.02
CA GLY A 109 -4.86 33.02 -5.37
C GLY A 109 -4.14 33.76 -4.24
N LEU A 110 -4.33 33.38 -2.97
CA LEU A 110 -3.54 33.95 -1.87
C LEU A 110 -2.87 32.86 -1.04
N GLU A 111 -3.61 31.82 -0.65
CA GLU A 111 -3.10 30.57 -0.09
C GLU A 111 -4.11 29.49 -0.49
N ASN A 112 -3.66 28.36 -1.03
CA ASN A 112 -4.56 27.24 -1.28
C ASN A 112 -5.14 26.79 0.08
N GLY A 113 -6.41 27.06 0.32
CA GLY A 113 -7.09 26.77 1.59
C GLY A 113 -8.37 25.99 1.35
N VAL A 114 -8.73 25.16 2.33
CA VAL A 114 -10.00 24.43 2.32
C VAL A 114 -10.95 25.10 3.27
N PHE A 115 -12.01 25.70 2.74
CA PHE A 115 -12.98 26.46 3.52
C PHE A 115 -14.20 25.61 3.74
N HIS A 116 -14.57 25.41 4.99
CA HIS A 116 -15.88 24.90 5.34
C HIS A 116 -16.76 26.09 5.70
N SER A 117 -17.92 26.17 5.06
CA SER A 117 -18.92 27.19 5.34
C SER A 117 -20.17 26.53 5.88
N ILE A 118 -20.67 27.01 7.02
CA ILE A 118 -21.96 26.64 7.58
C ILE A 118 -22.89 27.84 7.39
N HIS A 119 -23.98 27.65 6.66
CA HIS A 119 -25.02 28.64 6.42
C HIS A 119 -26.23 28.24 7.24
N ILE A 120 -26.73 29.14 8.07
CA ILE A 120 -27.98 28.97 8.81
C ILE A 120 -28.99 29.90 8.15
N ASN A 121 -29.90 29.33 7.35
CA ASN A 121 -30.95 30.10 6.69
C ASN A 121 -32.26 29.97 7.49
N THR A 122 -32.62 31.04 8.16
CA THR A 122 -33.94 31.16 8.78
C THR A 122 -34.77 32.14 7.97
N GLU A 123 -36.09 32.07 8.04
CA GLU A 123 -36.99 33.02 7.34
C GLU A 123 -36.65 34.53 7.55
N GLN A 124 -35.84 34.85 8.56
CA GLN A 124 -35.53 36.22 8.96
C GLN A 124 -34.06 36.62 8.75
N GLN A 125 -33.13 35.67 8.71
CA GLN A 125 -31.68 35.92 8.66
C GLN A 125 -30.91 34.78 8.01
N ASP A 126 -29.91 35.15 7.20
CA ASP A 126 -28.87 34.27 6.66
C ASP A 126 -27.56 34.52 7.42
N ASN A 127 -27.13 33.51 8.18
CA ASN A 127 -25.89 33.58 8.94
C ASN A 127 -24.86 32.62 8.34
N ILE A 128 -23.66 33.12 8.05
CA ILE A 128 -22.59 32.33 7.41
C ILE A 128 -21.39 32.25 8.36
N TYR A 129 -20.99 31.02 8.69
CA TYR A 129 -19.81 30.71 9.50
C TYR A 129 -18.78 30.04 8.63
N ASN A 130 -17.58 30.61 8.57
CA ASN A 130 -16.48 30.04 7.82
C ASN A 130 -15.39 29.59 8.78
N TYR A 131 -14.81 28.45 8.47
CA TYR A 131 -13.55 28.02 9.04
C TYR A 131 -12.69 27.39 7.96
N ASP A 132 -11.41 27.73 7.97
CA ASP A 132 -10.44 27.22 7.03
C ASP A 132 -9.49 26.22 7.68
N PHE A 133 -9.09 25.27 6.87
CA PHE A 133 -8.00 24.35 7.15
C PHE A 133 -6.80 24.75 6.30
N ASP A 134 -5.61 24.66 6.89
CA ASP A 134 -4.39 24.53 6.09
C ASP A 134 -4.54 23.28 5.23
N GLN A 135 -4.46 23.47 3.91
CA GLN A 135 -4.51 22.40 2.92
C GLN A 135 -3.63 21.19 3.30
N ARG A 136 -2.45 21.43 3.89
CA ARG A 136 -1.48 20.40 4.29
C ARG A 136 -2.00 19.48 5.38
N ASN A 137 -2.87 20.01 6.22
CA ASN A 137 -3.50 19.28 7.31
C ASN A 137 -4.80 18.63 6.85
N TYR A 138 -5.42 19.12 5.78
CA TYR A 138 -6.69 18.62 5.26
C TYR A 138 -6.53 17.35 4.40
N GLU A 139 -5.45 17.25 3.63
CA GLU A 139 -5.23 16.15 2.71
C GLU A 139 -4.74 14.87 3.37
N GLY A 140 -5.35 13.74 3.01
CA GLY A 140 -4.99 12.45 3.60
C GLY A 140 -5.41 12.31 5.07
N THR A 141 -5.86 13.40 5.69
CA THR A 141 -6.28 13.41 7.08
C THR A 141 -7.78 13.23 7.16
N TRP A 142 -8.21 12.26 7.98
CA TRP A 142 -9.58 12.17 8.41
C TRP A 142 -9.84 13.25 9.46
N ILE A 143 -10.70 14.21 9.14
CA ILE A 143 -11.05 15.31 10.02
C ILE A 143 -12.39 14.99 10.68
N LEU A 144 -12.37 14.82 12.00
CA LEU A 144 -13.58 14.74 12.80
C LEU A 144 -14.09 16.16 13.02
N SER A 145 -15.26 16.46 12.47
CA SER A 145 -16.01 17.68 12.77
C SER A 145 -17.17 17.32 13.69
N MET A 146 -17.35 18.09 14.76
CA MET A 146 -18.48 18.01 15.68
C MET A 146 -19.20 19.35 15.74
N ILE A 147 -20.49 19.34 15.43
CA ILE A 147 -21.39 20.48 15.54
C ILE A 147 -22.34 20.19 16.70
N THR A 148 -22.36 21.05 17.71
CA THR A 148 -23.29 20.97 18.83
C THR A 148 -24.24 22.15 18.79
N ILE A 149 -25.54 21.87 18.84
CA ILE A 149 -26.59 22.86 19.04
C ILE A 149 -27.01 22.78 20.50
N GLU A 150 -26.65 23.78 21.31
CA GLU A 150 -26.96 23.85 22.73
C GLU A 150 -27.66 25.17 23.05
N GLN A 151 -28.89 25.12 23.57
CA GLN A 151 -29.64 26.33 23.97
C GLN A 151 -29.65 27.41 22.88
N GLN A 152 -29.87 27.00 21.62
CA GLN A 152 -29.82 27.86 20.43
C GLN A 152 -28.42 28.30 19.98
N GLN A 153 -27.35 27.99 20.71
CA GLN A 153 -25.98 28.30 20.28
C GLN A 153 -25.38 27.14 19.48
N ILE A 154 -24.62 27.47 18.43
CA ILE A 154 -23.78 26.50 17.74
C ILE A 154 -22.37 26.52 18.31
N LYS A 155 -21.89 25.34 18.71
CA LYS A 155 -20.49 25.09 19.04
C LYS A 155 -19.90 24.16 17.99
N PHE A 156 -18.72 24.49 17.52
CA PHE A 156 -17.97 23.67 16.58
C PHE A 156 -16.68 23.18 17.23
N GLN A 157 -16.34 21.92 16.99
CA GLN A 157 -15.07 21.31 17.39
C GLN A 157 -14.52 20.50 16.20
N SER A 158 -13.20 20.53 16.01
CA SER A 158 -12.51 19.80 14.95
C SER A 158 -11.28 19.09 15.51
N SER A 159 -10.91 17.95 14.93
CA SER A 159 -9.68 17.23 15.29
C SER A 159 -8.42 17.93 14.81
N GLU A 160 -8.55 18.75 13.77
CA GLU A 160 -7.46 19.57 13.24
C GLU A 160 -7.63 21.04 13.64
N SER A 161 -6.50 21.75 13.70
CA SER A 161 -6.46 23.19 13.94
C SER A 161 -7.21 23.94 12.83
N VAL A 162 -8.17 24.76 13.21
CA VAL A 162 -8.97 25.59 12.30
C VAL A 162 -8.95 27.04 12.75
N ASN A 163 -8.94 27.96 11.80
CA ASN A 163 -9.16 29.38 12.08
C ASN A 163 -10.66 29.66 12.09
N TYR A 164 -11.15 30.32 13.14
CA TYR A 164 -12.57 30.59 13.34
C TYR A 164 -12.92 32.04 13.04
N TYR A 165 -14.03 32.25 12.33
CA TYR A 165 -14.65 33.56 12.18
C TYR A 165 -16.06 33.55 12.78
N ASN A 166 -16.29 34.37 13.81
CA ASN A 166 -17.60 34.71 14.42
C ASN A 166 -18.53 33.54 14.82
N LEU A 167 -18.28 32.89 15.97
CA LEU A 167 -19.19 31.86 16.52
C LEU A 167 -19.98 32.37 17.74
N GLN A 168 -21.05 33.17 17.56
CA GLN A 168 -22.07 33.40 18.61
C GLN A 168 -23.43 33.89 18.03
N GLU A 169 -24.31 32.99 17.58
CA GLU A 169 -25.70 33.36 17.27
C GLU A 169 -26.71 32.29 17.68
N ARG A 170 -27.99 32.70 17.70
CA ARG A 170 -29.13 31.91 18.18
C ARG A 170 -29.94 31.31 17.03
N ILE A 171 -30.18 29.99 17.04
CA ILE A 171 -31.09 29.29 16.13
C ILE A 171 -32.54 29.38 16.65
N LYS A 172 -33.53 29.39 15.75
CA LYS A 172 -34.96 29.25 16.11
C LYS A 172 -35.25 27.90 16.77
N ASN A 173 -36.28 27.86 17.62
CA ASN A 173 -36.74 26.62 18.27
C ASN A 173 -37.51 25.74 17.29
N GLU A 174 -36.82 24.80 16.64
CA GLU A 174 -37.43 23.80 15.77
C GLU A 174 -37.62 22.46 16.49
N ASN A 175 -38.80 21.86 16.35
CA ASN A 175 -39.16 20.62 17.06
C ASN A 175 -38.85 19.34 16.28
N LYS A 176 -38.69 19.42 14.96
CA LYS A 176 -38.39 18.28 14.07
C LYS A 176 -37.50 18.72 12.91
N VAL A 177 -36.40 18.02 12.70
CA VAL A 177 -35.44 18.34 11.64
C VAL A 177 -35.06 17.11 10.84
N THR A 178 -35.03 17.25 9.52
CA THR A 178 -34.45 16.29 8.59
C THR A 178 -32.98 16.64 8.36
N LEU A 179 -32.11 15.66 8.49
CA LEU A 179 -30.69 15.73 8.20
C LEU A 179 -30.42 15.01 6.88
N ILE A 180 -29.72 15.68 5.99
CA ILE A 180 -29.33 15.17 4.68
C ILE A 180 -27.81 15.26 4.64
N ILE A 181 -27.15 14.14 4.37
CA ILE A 181 -25.69 14.04 4.45
C ILE A 181 -25.13 13.58 3.12
N GLY A 182 -24.20 14.35 2.60
CA GLY A 182 -23.56 14.16 1.32
C GLY A 182 -23.93 15.23 0.31
N GLY A 183 -23.23 15.20 -0.81
CA GLY A 183 -23.42 16.08 -1.96
C GLY A 183 -22.24 16.00 -2.92
N THR A 184 -22.42 16.49 -4.14
CA THR A 184 -21.36 16.60 -5.14
C THR A 184 -21.13 18.06 -5.53
N GLY A 185 -19.87 18.46 -5.62
CA GLY A 185 -19.49 19.82 -5.98
C GLY A 185 -18.81 19.87 -7.33
N ILE A 186 -19.22 20.81 -8.18
CA ILE A 186 -18.49 21.12 -9.42
C ILE A 186 -17.55 22.27 -9.10
N VAL A 187 -16.27 22.15 -9.44
CA VAL A 187 -15.32 23.28 -9.37
C VAL A 187 -15.24 23.88 -10.78
N ILE A 188 -15.75 25.09 -10.98
CA ILE A 188 -15.63 25.82 -12.24
C ILE A 188 -14.86 27.12 -12.01
N ASN A 189 -13.56 27.15 -12.36
CA ASN A 189 -12.93 28.25 -13.12
C ASN A 189 -11.42 28.08 -13.38
N LYS A 190 -11.01 28.59 -14.55
CA LYS A 190 -9.66 28.77 -15.15
C LYS A 190 -8.76 27.54 -15.32
N TYR A 191 -8.80 26.62 -14.37
CA TYR A 191 -8.22 25.30 -14.45
C TYR A 191 -9.45 24.41 -14.56
N SER A 192 -9.55 23.59 -15.59
CA SER A 192 -10.60 22.58 -15.69
C SER A 192 -10.36 21.52 -14.61
N LEU A 193 -10.52 21.89 -13.34
CA LEU A 193 -10.51 21.00 -12.20
C LEU A 193 -11.85 20.30 -12.23
N GLY A 194 -11.85 18.99 -12.39
CA GLY A 194 -13.11 18.25 -12.39
C GLY A 194 -13.69 18.10 -10.99
N ILE A 195 -14.64 17.19 -10.87
CA ILE A 195 -15.52 17.09 -9.71
C ILE A 195 -14.73 16.60 -8.49
N PHE A 196 -14.54 17.47 -7.50
CA PHE A 196 -14.04 17.09 -6.18
C PHE A 196 -15.15 16.40 -5.40
N ARG A 197 -14.85 15.22 -4.83
CA ARG A 197 -15.81 14.43 -4.06
C ARG A 197 -15.14 13.78 -2.86
N GLY A 198 -15.04 14.51 -1.75
CA GLY A 198 -14.57 13.95 -0.49
C GLY A 198 -15.43 12.76 -0.03
N ARG A 199 -14.80 11.80 0.67
CA ARG A 199 -15.54 10.76 1.39
C ARG A 199 -16.02 11.30 2.73
N LEU A 200 -17.25 10.95 3.08
CA LEU A 200 -17.83 11.27 4.37
C LEU A 200 -18.16 9.98 5.10
N SER A 201 -18.00 10.01 6.42
CA SER A 201 -18.62 8.99 7.25
C SER A 201 -20.12 9.23 7.37
N LYS A 202 -20.84 8.18 7.73
CA LYS A 202 -22.17 8.27 8.33
C LYS A 202 -22.13 9.19 9.54
N LEU A 203 -23.27 9.82 9.83
CA LEU A 203 -23.41 10.66 11.01
C LEU A 203 -23.27 9.86 12.29
N ILE A 204 -22.62 10.48 13.26
CA ILE A 204 -22.62 10.07 14.66
C ILE A 204 -23.52 11.06 15.39
N GLN A 205 -24.73 10.63 15.73
CA GLN A 205 -25.73 11.45 16.44
C GLN A 205 -25.67 11.16 17.94
N GLN A 206 -25.71 12.20 18.78
CA GLN A 206 -25.68 12.07 20.22
C GLN A 206 -26.57 13.11 20.92
N ASN A 207 -27.23 12.69 22.01
CA ASN A 207 -28.19 13.51 22.77
C ASN A 207 -27.66 13.91 24.17
N ILE A 208 -26.35 14.15 24.33
CA ILE A 208 -25.68 14.30 25.65
C ILE A 208 -24.72 15.52 25.66
N GLU A 209 -24.25 15.94 26.85
CA GLU A 209 -23.32 17.05 27.08
C GLU A 209 -22.06 17.02 26.20
N PRO A 210 -21.70 18.12 25.52
CA PRO A 210 -20.77 18.09 24.37
C PRO A 210 -19.29 17.88 24.69
N ASN A 211 -18.76 18.48 25.77
CA ASN A 211 -17.31 18.57 25.97
C ASN A 211 -16.64 17.25 26.33
N ILE A 212 -17.34 16.32 26.99
CA ILE A 212 -16.79 15.01 27.38
C ILE A 212 -16.68 14.06 26.17
N TYR A 213 -17.48 14.31 25.13
CA TYR A 213 -17.67 13.37 24.04
C TYR A 213 -16.75 13.58 22.84
N PHE A 214 -16.28 14.80 22.53
CA PHE A 214 -15.40 15.00 21.38
C PHE A 214 -14.12 14.14 21.48
N GLU A 215 -13.39 14.25 22.59
CA GLU A 215 -12.20 13.44 22.87
C GLU A 215 -12.49 11.95 22.87
N TRP A 216 -13.66 11.56 23.36
CA TRP A 216 -14.09 10.17 23.39
C TRP A 216 -14.35 9.66 21.96
N ILE A 217 -15.08 10.39 21.11
CA ILE A 217 -15.34 10.03 19.71
C ILE A 217 -14.04 9.99 18.93
N TYR A 218 -13.18 11.00 19.11
CA TYR A 218 -11.89 11.07 18.44
C TYR A 218 -11.02 9.83 18.74
N LYS A 219 -10.99 9.38 19.99
CA LYS A 219 -10.22 8.20 20.42
C LYS A 219 -10.87 6.87 20.06
N ASN A 220 -12.19 6.76 20.17
CA ASN A 220 -12.90 5.47 20.08
C ASN A 220 -13.56 5.23 18.72
N CYS A 221 -13.85 6.30 17.95
CA CYS A 221 -14.54 6.24 16.66
C CYS A 221 -13.62 6.56 15.48
N ARG A 222 -12.30 6.37 15.63
CA ARG A 222 -11.33 6.70 14.58
C ARG A 222 -11.47 5.76 13.39
N VAL A 223 -11.68 6.34 12.21
CA VAL A 223 -11.82 5.59 10.96
C VAL A 223 -11.01 6.25 9.84
N PRO A 224 -10.11 5.51 9.16
CA PRO A 224 -9.68 4.14 9.47
C PRO A 224 -8.97 4.07 10.83
N LYS A 225 -8.88 2.87 11.40
CA LYS A 225 -7.97 2.65 12.52
C LYS A 225 -6.56 3.00 12.05
N LEU A 226 -5.81 3.72 12.89
CA LEU A 226 -4.37 3.86 12.65
C LEU A 226 -3.75 2.47 12.62
N ILE A 227 -3.11 2.14 11.50
CA ILE A 227 -2.27 0.96 11.39
C ILE A 227 -0.84 1.48 11.59
N ASP A 228 -0.36 1.50 12.83
CA ASP A 228 1.02 1.95 13.11
C ASP A 228 2.05 0.89 12.71
N GLU A 229 1.60 -0.34 12.41
CA GLU A 229 2.47 -1.44 11.99
C GLU A 229 2.88 -1.30 10.52
N GLU A 230 4.17 -1.52 10.25
CA GLU A 230 4.70 -1.59 8.88
C GLU A 230 3.93 -2.66 8.08
N GLN A 231 3.42 -2.25 6.93
CA GLN A 231 2.79 -3.15 5.98
C GLN A 231 3.62 -3.23 4.71
N ILE A 232 3.68 -4.43 4.13
CA ILE A 232 4.42 -4.69 2.90
C ILE A 232 3.49 -5.41 1.93
N VAL A 233 3.19 -4.77 0.81
CA VAL A 233 2.45 -5.36 -0.31
C VAL A 233 3.47 -5.77 -1.37
N ILE A 234 3.60 -7.07 -1.59
CA ILE A 234 4.45 -7.62 -2.65
C ILE A 234 3.67 -7.54 -3.97
N LEU A 235 4.12 -6.65 -4.86
CA LEU A 235 3.49 -6.46 -6.18
C LEU A 235 4.01 -7.47 -7.19
N ILE A 236 5.32 -7.75 -7.13
CA ILE A 236 6.02 -8.74 -7.96
C ILE A 236 7.09 -9.40 -7.09
N GLU A 237 6.93 -10.67 -6.76
CA GLU A 237 7.89 -11.44 -5.97
C GLU A 237 9.07 -11.89 -6.86
N ASP A 238 8.78 -12.73 -7.85
CA ASP A 238 9.76 -13.31 -8.78
C ASP A 238 10.10 -12.38 -9.95
N VAL A 239 10.80 -12.91 -10.96
CA VAL A 239 11.05 -12.20 -12.22
C VAL A 239 9.79 -12.11 -13.06
N PHE A 240 9.28 -10.91 -13.23
CA PHE A 240 8.28 -10.59 -14.23
C PHE A 240 8.97 -10.04 -15.49
N THR A 241 8.80 -10.73 -16.61
CA THR A 241 9.28 -10.23 -17.91
C THR A 241 8.14 -9.50 -18.62
N PHE A 242 8.39 -8.28 -19.09
CA PHE A 242 7.45 -7.49 -19.86
C PHE A 242 7.97 -7.26 -21.27
N ASP A 243 7.06 -7.19 -22.24
CA ASP A 243 7.34 -6.88 -23.64
C ASP A 243 6.30 -5.88 -24.17
N GLY A 244 6.78 -4.76 -24.73
CA GLY A 244 5.97 -3.85 -25.53
C GLY A 244 4.79 -3.27 -24.75
N ASN A 245 3.58 -3.73 -25.06
CA ASN A 245 2.32 -3.23 -24.50
C ASN A 245 1.90 -3.95 -23.20
N THR A 246 2.78 -4.73 -22.59
CA THR A 246 2.49 -5.39 -21.31
C THR A 246 2.21 -4.34 -20.23
N GLN A 247 1.03 -4.43 -19.62
CA GLN A 247 0.63 -3.58 -18.51
C GLN A 247 0.19 -4.46 -17.34
N LEU A 248 0.76 -4.20 -16.16
CA LEU A 248 0.37 -4.80 -14.90
C LEU A 248 -0.28 -3.71 -14.04
N ILE A 249 -1.49 -3.97 -13.56
CA ILE A 249 -2.19 -3.08 -12.64
C ILE A 249 -2.33 -3.84 -11.32
N LYS A 250 -1.78 -3.26 -10.25
CA LYS A 250 -1.88 -3.79 -8.89
C LYS A 250 -2.59 -2.78 -8.00
N GLU A 251 -3.59 -3.27 -7.30
CA GLU A 251 -4.32 -2.51 -6.30
C GLU A 251 -3.58 -2.54 -4.97
N ILE A 252 -3.55 -1.41 -4.29
CA ILE A 252 -2.89 -1.21 -3.00
C ILE A 252 -3.89 -0.50 -2.09
N ASP A 253 -4.42 -1.22 -1.12
CA ASP A 253 -5.22 -0.64 -0.04
C ASP A 253 -4.29 0.05 0.95
N GLN A 254 -3.96 1.31 0.70
CA GLN A 254 -3.01 2.05 1.49
C GLN A 254 -3.72 2.74 2.66
N ILE A 255 -3.21 2.51 3.86
CA ILE A 255 -3.65 3.16 5.10
C ILE A 255 -2.38 3.63 5.78
N GLY A 256 -1.98 4.90 5.63
CA GLY A 256 -0.70 5.35 6.18
C GLY A 256 -0.19 6.70 5.69
N ASN A 257 0.66 7.38 6.47
CA ASN A 257 1.19 8.71 6.10
C ASN A 257 2.59 8.69 5.46
N ARG A 258 3.15 7.49 5.29
CA ARG A 258 4.47 7.25 4.70
C ARG A 258 4.40 6.03 3.83
N PHE A 259 5.04 6.09 2.66
CA PHE A 259 5.13 4.91 1.82
C PHE A 259 6.42 4.89 1.00
N ASP A 260 6.74 3.69 0.54
CA ASP A 260 7.92 3.38 -0.23
C ASP A 260 7.56 2.37 -1.31
N PHE A 261 7.68 2.78 -2.56
CA PHE A 261 7.71 1.85 -3.68
C PHE A 261 9.17 1.53 -3.98
N SER A 262 9.52 0.24 -4.02
CA SER A 262 10.86 -0.17 -4.43
C SER A 262 10.84 -1.45 -5.23
N GLY A 263 11.77 -1.59 -6.18
CA GLY A 263 11.89 -2.78 -6.99
C GLY A 263 13.09 -2.74 -7.93
N TRP A 264 13.50 -3.93 -8.37
CA TRP A 264 14.57 -4.08 -9.35
C TRP A 264 14.02 -4.01 -10.76
N VAL A 265 14.76 -3.35 -11.65
CA VAL A 265 14.45 -3.31 -13.08
C VAL A 265 15.71 -3.54 -13.91
N LYS A 266 15.51 -4.17 -15.07
CA LYS A 266 16.51 -4.37 -16.10
C LYS A 266 15.85 -4.29 -17.48
N TYR A 267 16.46 -3.60 -18.43
CA TYR A 267 15.94 -3.48 -19.78
C TYR A 267 16.79 -4.25 -20.80
N ASP A 268 16.14 -4.79 -21.82
CA ASP A 268 16.76 -5.42 -22.98
C ASP A 268 16.49 -4.59 -24.23
N PHE A 269 17.57 -4.05 -24.81
CA PHE A 269 17.51 -3.13 -25.94
C PHE A 269 17.55 -3.85 -27.30
N GLN A 270 17.69 -5.18 -27.34
CA GLN A 270 17.87 -5.91 -28.61
C GLN A 270 16.73 -5.69 -29.61
N GLU A 271 15.51 -5.52 -29.11
CA GLU A 271 14.30 -5.30 -29.92
C GLU A 271 13.72 -3.87 -29.79
N ALA A 272 14.42 -2.97 -29.09
CA ALA A 272 13.97 -1.60 -28.91
C ALA A 272 14.06 -0.80 -30.22
N SER A 273 13.13 0.13 -30.43
CA SER A 273 13.19 1.08 -31.54
C SER A 273 14.29 2.13 -31.33
N TYR A 274 14.59 2.92 -32.37
CA TYR A 274 15.62 3.97 -32.29
C TYR A 274 15.37 5.00 -31.19
N THR A 275 14.11 5.35 -30.92
CA THR A 275 13.73 6.24 -29.82
C THR A 275 12.41 5.75 -29.24
N THR A 276 12.37 5.49 -27.93
CA THR A 276 11.16 5.05 -27.22
C THR A 276 11.13 5.58 -25.79
N THR A 277 9.94 5.91 -25.30
CA THR A 277 9.68 6.20 -23.89
C THR A 277 8.83 5.07 -23.32
N TYR A 278 9.20 4.55 -22.16
CA TYR A 278 8.52 3.42 -21.53
C TYR A 278 8.06 3.77 -20.12
N LEU A 279 6.83 3.38 -19.78
CA LEU A 279 6.29 3.55 -18.43
C LEU A 279 6.82 2.44 -17.50
N LEU A 280 7.71 2.80 -16.57
CA LEU A 280 8.15 1.87 -15.52
C LEU A 280 7.10 1.76 -14.42
N LEU A 281 6.71 2.89 -13.86
CA LEU A 281 5.78 2.99 -12.76
C LEU A 281 4.90 4.20 -12.95
N ARG A 282 3.61 4.02 -12.71
CA ARG A 282 2.67 5.07 -12.38
C ARG A 282 1.95 4.67 -11.11
N LEU A 283 2.04 5.51 -10.09
CA LEU A 283 1.15 5.43 -8.92
C LEU A 283 0.04 6.43 -9.11
N THR A 284 -1.20 5.94 -9.09
CA THR A 284 -2.40 6.76 -9.25
C THR A 284 -3.52 6.18 -8.40
N ILE A 285 -4.52 6.97 -8.12
CA ILE A 285 -5.74 6.54 -7.41
C ILE A 285 -6.87 6.14 -8.38
N PHE A 286 -6.66 6.24 -9.70
CA PHE A 286 -7.61 5.82 -10.72
C PHE A 286 -7.09 4.63 -11.53
N GLN A 287 -7.87 3.55 -11.56
CA GLN A 287 -7.52 2.34 -12.32
C GLN A 287 -7.50 2.59 -13.83
N ASN A 288 -8.47 3.35 -14.34
CA ASN A 288 -8.72 3.52 -15.77
C ASN A 288 -8.05 4.79 -16.29
N TYR A 289 -6.77 4.70 -16.66
CA TYR A 289 -5.97 5.86 -17.09
C TYR A 289 -5.85 5.96 -18.62
N GLY A 290 -6.96 5.88 -19.34
CA GLY A 290 -6.96 5.82 -20.80
C GLY A 290 -6.80 7.16 -21.53
N ASP A 291 -7.15 8.27 -20.87
CA ASP A 291 -7.40 9.56 -21.53
C ASP A 291 -6.65 10.70 -20.81
N GLU A 292 -6.09 11.64 -21.58
CA GLU A 292 -5.38 12.86 -21.10
C GLU A 292 -6.20 13.73 -20.14
N LEU A 293 -7.50 13.46 -20.01
CA LEU A 293 -8.42 14.13 -19.09
C LEU A 293 -8.23 13.76 -17.61
N ARG A 294 -7.39 12.76 -17.29
CA ARG A 294 -7.22 12.23 -15.92
C ARG A 294 -5.84 12.52 -15.33
N LEU A 295 -5.17 13.58 -15.83
CA LEU A 295 -3.78 13.86 -15.49
C LEU A 295 -3.57 14.20 -14.00
N GLY A 296 -4.56 14.78 -13.34
CA GLY A 296 -4.45 15.33 -12.00
C GLY A 296 -4.70 14.37 -10.85
N ASP A 297 -4.36 13.10 -11.03
CA ASP A 297 -4.43 12.06 -9.99
C ASP A 297 -3.25 11.05 -10.06
N GLU A 298 -2.19 11.42 -10.78
CA GLU A 298 -0.91 10.72 -10.78
C GLU A 298 -0.04 11.25 -9.65
N LEU A 299 0.38 10.38 -8.73
CA LEU A 299 1.28 10.80 -7.65
C LEU A 299 2.71 10.86 -8.16
N VAL A 300 3.10 9.80 -8.85
CA VAL A 300 4.39 9.70 -9.52
C VAL A 300 4.23 8.91 -10.80
N LYS A 301 4.91 9.37 -11.84
CA LYS A 301 5.11 8.70 -13.11
C LYS A 301 6.61 8.63 -13.37
N ILE A 302 7.15 7.42 -13.35
CA ILE A 302 8.53 7.11 -13.70
C ILE A 302 8.53 6.50 -15.09
N THR A 303 9.18 7.19 -16.02
CA THR A 303 9.40 6.73 -17.38
C THR A 303 10.89 6.55 -17.67
N VAL A 304 11.20 5.65 -18.59
CA VAL A 304 12.54 5.47 -19.15
C VAL A 304 12.51 5.94 -20.57
N ASP A 305 13.38 6.90 -20.86
CA ASP A 305 13.64 7.34 -22.22
C ASP A 305 14.83 6.56 -22.76
N LEU A 306 14.68 5.99 -23.95
CA LEU A 306 15.72 5.25 -24.66
C LEU A 306 15.89 5.86 -26.05
N ASP A 307 17.12 6.23 -26.38
CA ASP A 307 17.53 6.68 -27.70
C ASP A 307 18.78 5.90 -28.11
N LEU A 308 18.61 4.92 -29.01
CA LEU A 308 19.69 4.06 -29.48
C LEU A 308 20.66 4.81 -30.42
N GLN A 309 20.21 5.91 -31.05
CA GLN A 309 21.06 6.74 -31.91
C GLN A 309 21.83 7.77 -31.10
N ASN A 310 21.26 8.26 -30.01
CA ASN A 310 21.88 9.20 -29.10
C ASN A 310 21.83 8.69 -27.64
N PRO A 311 22.78 7.83 -27.24
CA PRO A 311 22.85 7.25 -25.89
C PRO A 311 22.84 8.26 -24.73
N GLN A 312 23.19 9.52 -24.96
CA GLN A 312 23.17 10.60 -23.96
C GLN A 312 21.75 11.05 -23.60
N LYS A 313 20.78 10.78 -24.50
CA LYS A 313 19.36 11.05 -24.23
C LYS A 313 18.68 9.94 -23.45
N CYS A 314 19.35 8.79 -23.24
CA CYS A 314 18.81 7.74 -22.40
C CYS A 314 18.80 8.15 -20.93
N GLY A 315 17.78 7.71 -20.19
CA GLY A 315 17.71 7.99 -18.77
C GLY A 315 16.34 7.79 -18.17
N TYR A 316 16.16 8.36 -16.99
CA TYR A 316 14.87 8.40 -16.31
C TYR A 316 14.24 9.77 -16.42
N ASP A 317 12.92 9.76 -16.54
CA ASP A 317 12.09 10.94 -16.38
C ASP A 317 11.05 10.65 -15.31
N VAL A 318 11.18 11.36 -14.19
CA VAL A 318 10.33 11.21 -13.02
C VAL A 318 9.49 12.45 -12.90
N ILE A 319 8.19 12.27 -13.07
CA ILE A 319 7.18 13.30 -12.93
C ILE A 319 6.44 13.02 -11.64
N SER A 320 6.36 14.00 -10.75
CA SER A 320 5.48 13.96 -9.60
C SER A 320 4.56 15.15 -9.65
N HIS A 321 3.27 14.92 -9.45
CA HIS A 321 2.29 16.00 -9.42
C HIS A 321 2.10 16.46 -7.98
N MET A 322 2.08 17.77 -7.82
CA MET A 322 2.29 18.49 -6.58
C MET A 322 1.13 19.48 -6.37
N TYR A 323 -0.06 18.92 -6.24
CA TYR A 323 -1.24 19.67 -5.88
C TYR A 323 -1.81 19.12 -4.59
N SER A 324 -2.43 20.03 -3.85
CA SER A 324 -3.00 19.79 -2.53
C SER A 324 -4.47 19.37 -2.55
N THR A 325 -5.01 19.15 -3.73
CA THR A 325 -6.38 18.73 -3.89
C THR A 325 -6.42 17.97 -5.18
N PRO A 326 -7.07 16.82 -5.20
CA PRO A 326 -7.11 16.04 -6.41
C PRO A 326 -7.91 16.72 -7.51
N ILE A 327 -7.48 16.50 -8.74
CA ILE A 327 -7.93 17.26 -9.89
C ILE A 327 -8.36 16.32 -11.01
N PHE A 328 -9.66 16.24 -11.25
CA PHE A 328 -10.15 15.50 -12.43
C PHE A 328 -10.05 16.37 -13.69
N GLY A 329 -8.88 16.47 -14.30
CA GLY A 329 -8.70 17.28 -15.52
C GLY A 329 -7.26 17.37 -16.01
N PRO A 330 -7.00 18.19 -17.05
CA PRO A 330 -5.64 18.47 -17.47
C PRO A 330 -4.89 19.19 -16.34
N VAL A 331 -3.70 18.66 -16.03
CA VAL A 331 -2.84 19.24 -15.00
C VAL A 331 -2.26 20.55 -15.49
N ASN A 332 -2.36 21.57 -14.66
CA ASN A 332 -1.55 22.75 -14.83
C ASN A 332 -0.07 22.37 -14.59
N GLN A 333 0.74 22.48 -15.64
CA GLN A 333 2.15 22.11 -15.64
C GLN A 333 2.97 22.84 -14.56
N ASN A 334 2.48 23.97 -14.03
CA ASN A 334 3.13 24.67 -12.92
C ASN A 334 3.10 23.87 -11.60
N TYR A 335 2.19 22.89 -11.45
CA TYR A 335 2.13 21.97 -10.30
C TYR A 335 2.78 20.61 -10.62
N GLN A 336 3.50 20.52 -11.73
CA GLN A 336 4.22 19.32 -12.11
C GLN A 336 5.70 19.54 -11.81
N SER A 337 6.23 18.79 -10.84
CA SER A 337 7.66 18.71 -10.66
C SER A 337 8.22 17.56 -11.49
N ARG A 338 9.36 17.81 -12.15
CA ARG A 338 9.94 16.86 -13.09
C ARG A 338 11.45 16.80 -12.90
N PHE A 339 11.95 15.60 -12.61
CA PHE A 339 13.37 15.31 -12.63
C PHE A 339 13.72 14.49 -13.86
N LYS A 340 14.72 14.97 -14.61
CA LYS A 340 15.32 14.24 -15.72
C LYS A 340 16.72 13.78 -15.32
N PHE A 341 16.89 12.47 -15.27
CA PHE A 341 18.14 11.81 -14.93
C PHE A 341 18.79 11.35 -16.23
N ARG A 342 19.65 12.20 -16.78
CA ARG A 342 20.41 11.96 -18.02
C ARG A 342 21.83 12.47 -17.84
N ASP A 343 22.76 11.98 -18.65
CA ASP A 343 24.14 12.42 -18.63
C ASP A 343 24.73 12.51 -20.04
N ASP A 344 25.77 13.30 -20.19
CA ASP A 344 26.47 13.49 -21.47
C ASP A 344 27.39 12.30 -21.81
N ASP A 345 27.66 11.40 -20.86
CA ASP A 345 28.66 10.33 -20.99
C ASP A 345 28.06 8.95 -21.35
N SER A 346 26.77 8.90 -21.72
CA SER A 346 26.03 7.64 -21.98
C SER A 346 26.02 6.65 -20.81
N TYR A 347 26.25 7.13 -19.59
CA TYR A 347 26.31 6.27 -18.41
C TYR A 347 24.96 5.58 -18.19
N TYR A 348 23.83 6.29 -18.26
CA TYR A 348 22.50 5.66 -18.19
C TYR A 348 22.26 4.60 -19.26
N TYR A 349 22.72 4.80 -20.50
CA TYR A 349 22.58 3.79 -21.57
C TYR A 349 23.19 2.43 -21.17
N LYS A 350 24.38 2.45 -20.55
CA LYS A 350 25.05 1.23 -20.08
C LYS A 350 24.36 0.64 -18.85
N GLN A 351 24.01 1.50 -17.89
CA GLN A 351 23.45 1.06 -16.62
C GLN A 351 22.02 0.51 -16.73
N LEU A 352 21.19 1.07 -17.62
CA LEU A 352 19.81 0.60 -17.83
C LEU A 352 19.73 -0.86 -18.32
N ARG A 353 20.79 -1.37 -18.96
CA ARG A 353 20.90 -2.78 -19.39
C ARG A 353 21.23 -3.74 -18.25
N GLN A 354 21.60 -3.22 -17.10
CA GLN A 354 21.95 -3.99 -15.91
C GLN A 354 20.82 -3.88 -14.88
N TRP A 355 20.81 -4.78 -13.90
CA TRP A 355 19.89 -4.66 -12.78
C TRP A 355 20.24 -3.42 -11.96
N HIS A 356 19.21 -2.63 -11.67
CA HIS A 356 19.32 -1.48 -10.79
C HIS A 356 18.01 -1.33 -10.01
N MET A 357 18.13 -0.76 -8.82
CA MET A 357 17.00 -0.54 -7.92
C MET A 357 16.39 0.83 -8.19
N VAL A 358 15.07 0.86 -8.33
CA VAL A 358 14.30 2.09 -8.32
C VAL A 358 13.56 2.14 -6.99
N GLN A 359 13.67 3.27 -6.31
CA GLN A 359 12.93 3.53 -5.08
C GLN A 359 12.27 4.91 -5.18
N PHE A 360 10.97 4.95 -4.90
CA PHE A 360 10.21 6.18 -4.72
C PHE A 360 9.67 6.17 -3.30
N ASN A 361 10.09 7.15 -2.52
CA ASN A 361 9.79 7.29 -1.12
C ASN A 361 8.97 8.55 -0.91
N TYR A 362 7.96 8.48 -0.04
CA TYR A 362 7.23 9.65 0.39
C TYR A 362 7.08 9.64 1.91
N GLU A 363 7.41 10.79 2.51
CA GLU A 363 7.20 11.04 3.91
C GLU A 363 6.55 12.41 4.11
N GLN A 364 5.41 12.43 4.82
CA GLN A 364 4.76 13.67 5.22
C GLN A 364 5.76 14.58 5.94
N ASN A 365 5.81 15.86 5.56
CA ASN A 365 6.75 16.91 6.01
C ASN A 365 8.17 16.89 5.42
N TYR A 366 8.60 15.79 4.81
CA TYR A 366 9.91 15.69 4.12
C TYR A 366 9.77 15.51 2.60
N GLY A 367 8.52 15.50 2.12
CA GLY A 367 8.20 15.44 0.70
C GLY A 367 8.47 14.08 0.07
N ALA A 368 8.40 14.08 -1.26
CA ALA A 368 8.72 12.92 -2.06
C ALA A 368 10.23 12.89 -2.37
N LYS A 369 10.79 11.69 -2.40
CA LYS A 369 12.18 11.43 -2.78
C LYS A 369 12.21 10.30 -3.78
N VAL A 370 13.01 10.46 -4.84
CA VAL A 370 13.28 9.41 -5.80
C VAL A 370 14.76 9.04 -5.77
N SER A 371 15.02 7.75 -5.85
CA SER A 371 16.34 7.17 -5.67
C SER A 371 16.58 6.06 -6.69
N PHE A 372 17.71 6.12 -7.38
CA PHE A 372 18.18 5.10 -8.31
C PHE A 372 19.52 4.57 -7.82
N LYS A 373 19.61 3.25 -7.59
CA LYS A 373 20.87 2.59 -7.22
C LYS A 373 21.33 1.66 -8.33
N PHE A 374 22.43 2.04 -8.96
CA PHE A 374 23.05 1.28 -10.04
C PHE A 374 24.18 0.43 -9.46
N ILE A 375 24.06 -0.90 -9.56
CA ILE A 375 24.98 -1.79 -8.86
C ILE A 375 26.38 -1.74 -9.46
N ALA A 376 26.52 -1.70 -10.79
CA ALA A 376 27.82 -1.83 -11.43
C ALA A 376 28.75 -0.64 -11.16
N SER A 377 28.22 0.51 -10.79
CA SER A 377 28.99 1.71 -10.47
C SER A 377 29.04 2.01 -8.97
N ASN A 378 28.28 1.29 -8.13
CA ASN A 378 27.95 1.67 -6.76
C ASN A 378 27.39 3.10 -6.60
N ASN A 379 26.99 3.74 -7.71
CA ASN A 379 26.45 5.09 -7.66
C ASN A 379 24.98 5.03 -7.25
N ILE A 380 24.66 5.80 -6.23
CA ILE A 380 23.28 6.06 -5.81
C ILE A 380 22.98 7.50 -6.21
N ILE A 381 21.96 7.66 -7.06
CA ILE A 381 21.45 8.96 -7.48
C ILE A 381 20.17 9.19 -6.70
N ASN A 382 20.13 10.26 -5.93
CA ASN A 382 19.01 10.60 -5.06
C ASN A 382 18.61 12.04 -5.34
N GLU A 383 17.34 12.26 -5.62
CA GLU A 383 16.78 13.59 -5.73
C GLU A 383 15.56 13.69 -4.81
N GLN A 384 15.42 14.85 -4.20
CA GLN A 384 14.30 15.16 -3.33
C GLN A 384 13.50 16.28 -3.97
N PHE A 385 12.21 16.05 -4.07
CA PHE A 385 11.26 17.05 -4.51
C PHE A 385 11.11 18.15 -3.44
N SER A 386 10.89 19.40 -3.85
CA SER A 386 10.74 20.52 -2.91
C SER A 386 9.50 20.35 -2.02
N ASP A 387 9.69 20.35 -0.69
CA ASP A 387 8.61 20.25 0.30
C ASP A 387 7.56 21.36 0.19
N LYS A 388 7.94 22.52 -0.37
CA LYS A 388 7.02 23.66 -0.55
C LYS A 388 5.94 23.38 -1.59
N GLU A 389 6.14 22.38 -2.44
CA GLU A 389 5.24 22.01 -3.52
C GLU A 389 4.64 20.61 -3.29
N ALA A 390 5.33 19.71 -2.57
CA ALA A 390 4.88 18.36 -2.24
C ALA A 390 3.80 18.31 -1.12
N LEU A 391 2.70 19.02 -1.34
CA LEU A 391 1.55 19.07 -0.44
C LEU A 391 0.72 17.78 -0.61
N GLY A 392 0.59 17.03 0.48
CA GLY A 392 -0.56 16.14 0.73
C GLY A 392 -0.83 14.96 -0.21
N LEU A 393 0.15 14.07 -0.49
CA LEU A 393 -0.20 12.81 -1.16
C LEU A 393 -1.33 12.09 -0.41
N PHE A 394 -2.29 11.51 -1.16
CA PHE A 394 -3.51 10.90 -0.63
C PHE A 394 -3.25 9.75 0.36
N THR A 395 -3.08 10.02 1.65
CA THR A 395 -2.96 8.94 2.62
C THR A 395 -4.32 8.31 2.86
N ASN A 396 -4.41 7.02 3.23
CA ASN A 396 -5.68 6.33 3.48
C ASN A 396 -6.59 6.19 2.25
N THR A 397 -5.99 6.09 1.06
CA THR A 397 -6.71 5.87 -0.19
C THR A 397 -6.26 4.59 -0.87
N LYS A 398 -7.09 4.11 -1.79
CA LYS A 398 -6.73 3.02 -2.69
C LYS A 398 -5.84 3.56 -3.81
N TYR A 399 -4.68 2.95 -3.97
CA TYR A 399 -3.79 3.20 -5.09
C TYR A 399 -3.82 2.06 -6.11
N TYR A 400 -3.45 2.42 -7.33
CA TYR A 400 -3.16 1.53 -8.43
C TYR A 400 -1.71 1.78 -8.84
N ALA A 401 -0.87 0.77 -8.65
CA ALA A 401 0.45 0.71 -9.25
C ALA A 401 0.31 0.14 -10.66
N ILE A 402 0.46 1.01 -11.65
CA ILE A 402 0.46 0.66 -13.07
C ILE A 402 1.91 0.54 -13.51
N ILE A 403 2.30 -0.66 -13.91
CA ILE A 403 3.67 -1.01 -14.28
C ILE A 403 3.65 -1.46 -15.73
N GLY A 404 4.47 -0.84 -16.57
CA GLY A 404 4.48 -1.09 -18.01
C GLY A 404 3.45 -0.30 -18.81
N SER A 405 3.59 -0.34 -20.14
CA SER A 405 2.84 0.36 -21.20
C SER A 405 1.87 1.47 -20.77
N ASP A 406 2.13 2.70 -21.22
CA ASP A 406 1.02 3.59 -21.57
C ASP A 406 0.57 3.23 -23.00
N ARG A 407 -0.69 3.45 -23.34
CA ARG A 407 -1.34 2.87 -24.52
C ARG A 407 -0.81 3.43 -25.87
N THR A 408 0.24 4.24 -25.89
CA THR A 408 0.51 5.16 -27.00
C THR A 408 1.62 4.76 -27.99
N ILE A 409 2.44 3.72 -27.80
CA ILE A 409 3.53 3.43 -28.77
C ILE A 409 3.72 1.93 -29.11
N LEU A 410 3.94 1.70 -30.41
CA LEU A 410 4.18 0.44 -31.12
C LEU A 410 5.65 -0.03 -31.05
N LYS A 411 5.84 -1.29 -30.61
CA LYS A 411 7.03 -2.20 -30.68
C LYS A 411 8.00 -2.23 -29.48
N ARG A 412 8.73 -3.35 -29.41
CA ARG A 412 8.92 -4.26 -28.27
C ARG A 412 10.13 -3.94 -27.38
N LEU A 413 10.10 -2.86 -26.60
CA LEU A 413 11.03 -2.81 -25.46
C LEU A 413 10.71 -3.98 -24.54
N ARG A 414 11.72 -4.82 -24.30
CA ARG A 414 11.64 -5.88 -23.30
C ARG A 414 12.35 -5.46 -22.03
N GLY A 415 11.87 -5.98 -20.92
CA GLY A 415 12.55 -5.81 -19.66
C GLY A 415 12.06 -6.78 -18.61
N GLN A 416 12.68 -6.69 -17.45
CA GLN A 416 12.47 -7.57 -16.33
C GLN A 416 12.30 -6.73 -15.07
N LEU A 417 11.35 -7.12 -14.23
CA LEU A 417 11.12 -6.58 -12.90
C LEU A 417 11.22 -7.70 -11.89
N ALA A 418 11.70 -7.41 -10.68
CA ALA A 418 11.72 -8.40 -9.60
C ALA A 418 11.71 -7.72 -8.23
N ASN A 419 11.18 -8.43 -7.22
CA ASN A 419 11.03 -7.95 -5.85
C ASN A 419 10.41 -6.54 -5.77
N VAL A 420 9.39 -6.28 -6.58
CA VAL A 420 8.66 -5.01 -6.56
C VAL A 420 7.70 -5.04 -5.39
N LYS A 421 7.86 -4.09 -4.48
CA LYS A 421 7.09 -3.99 -3.24
C LYS A 421 6.63 -2.57 -2.99
N PHE A 422 5.54 -2.46 -2.26
CA PHE A 422 5.02 -1.21 -1.72
C PHE A 422 4.96 -1.35 -0.21
N ARG A 423 5.74 -0.56 0.52
CA ARG A 423 5.77 -0.54 1.98
C ARG A 423 5.09 0.73 2.47
N TYR A 424 4.38 0.67 3.59
CA TYR A 424 3.82 1.85 4.23
C TYR A 424 3.84 1.70 5.75
N ASN A 425 3.80 2.84 6.45
CA ASN A 425 3.96 2.93 7.92
C ASN A 425 5.26 2.32 8.46
N TYR A 426 6.34 2.37 7.68
CA TYR A 426 7.65 1.95 8.15
C TYR A 426 8.25 3.01 9.11
N LEU A 427 9.05 2.57 10.08
CA LEU A 427 9.78 3.46 10.98
C LEU A 427 10.94 4.13 10.23
N THR A 428 11.10 5.44 10.43
CA THR A 428 11.99 6.36 9.69
C THR A 428 13.47 5.98 9.64
N ASN A 429 13.90 5.04 10.49
CA ASN A 429 15.31 4.68 10.63
C ASN A 429 15.77 3.53 9.73
N ASN A 430 14.87 2.88 8.96
CA ASN A 430 15.19 1.68 8.17
C ASN A 430 14.96 1.83 6.65
N ALA A 431 14.68 3.05 6.16
CA ALA A 431 14.44 3.30 4.74
C ALA A 431 15.72 3.54 3.93
N GLU A 432 16.86 2.99 4.37
CA GLU A 432 18.03 2.93 3.49
C GLU A 432 17.64 2.14 2.23
N LEU A 433 18.22 2.48 1.07
CA LEU A 433 18.15 1.68 -0.17
C LEU A 433 18.84 0.33 0.09
N MET A 434 18.19 -0.52 0.87
CA MET A 434 18.55 -1.91 1.02
C MET A 434 18.16 -2.56 -0.29
N SER A 435 19.08 -2.52 -1.24
CA SER A 435 19.15 -3.47 -2.34
C SER A 435 19.29 -4.86 -1.73
N ARG A 436 18.20 -5.42 -1.24
CA ARG A 436 18.20 -6.77 -0.71
C ARG A 436 18.45 -7.67 -1.90
N CYS A 437 19.66 -8.22 -1.93
CA CYS A 437 19.98 -9.36 -2.75
C CYS A 437 19.04 -10.51 -2.41
N HIS A 438 19.07 -11.54 -3.24
CA HIS A 438 18.49 -12.82 -2.84
C HIS A 438 19.00 -13.20 -1.44
N TYR A 439 18.14 -13.76 -0.59
CA TYR A 439 18.43 -14.00 0.84
C TYR A 439 19.68 -14.87 1.09
N THR A 440 20.15 -15.57 0.05
CA THR A 440 21.36 -16.40 0.07
C THR A 440 22.66 -15.61 -0.17
N CYS A 441 22.58 -14.42 -0.77
CA CYS A 441 23.72 -13.57 -1.10
C CYS A 441 23.92 -12.46 -0.06
N ASN A 442 25.17 -12.21 0.32
CA ASN A 442 25.58 -11.03 1.08
C ASN A 442 25.66 -9.79 0.17
N THR A 443 26.25 -9.96 -1.03
CA THR A 443 26.33 -8.93 -2.08
C THR A 443 25.93 -9.55 -3.41
N CYS A 444 25.40 -8.73 -4.33
CA CYS A 444 24.85 -9.21 -5.60
C CYS A 444 24.92 -8.13 -6.68
N ASP A 445 24.87 -8.56 -7.94
CA ASP A 445 24.69 -7.74 -9.15
C ASP A 445 23.26 -7.79 -9.71
N GLY A 446 22.29 -8.18 -8.87
CA GLY A 446 20.88 -8.26 -9.21
C GLY A 446 20.05 -8.99 -8.14
N PRO A 447 18.71 -9.04 -8.31
CA PRO A 447 17.79 -9.62 -7.34
C PRO A 447 17.85 -11.15 -7.23
N LEU A 448 18.41 -11.83 -8.23
CA LEU A 448 18.26 -13.28 -8.38
C LEU A 448 19.31 -14.04 -7.59
N SER A 449 19.01 -15.29 -7.27
CA SER A 449 19.96 -16.20 -6.64
C SER A 449 21.19 -16.46 -7.51
N THR A 450 21.10 -16.27 -8.83
CA THR A 450 22.20 -16.37 -9.82
C THR A 450 22.93 -15.03 -10.03
N ASN A 451 22.65 -14.03 -9.21
CA ASN A 451 23.31 -12.72 -9.24
C ASN A 451 24.19 -12.51 -8.00
N CYS A 452 24.52 -13.55 -7.24
CA CYS A 452 25.35 -13.40 -6.05
C CYS A 452 26.81 -13.08 -6.43
N LEU A 453 27.38 -12.07 -5.78
CA LEU A 453 28.81 -11.74 -5.81
C LEU A 453 29.52 -12.27 -4.54
N GLU A 454 28.81 -12.33 -3.43
CA GLU A 454 29.29 -12.91 -2.17
C GLU A 454 28.15 -13.60 -1.44
N CYS A 455 28.44 -14.69 -0.70
CA CYS A 455 27.47 -15.42 0.12
C CYS A 455 27.60 -15.07 1.60
N TYR A 456 26.51 -15.24 2.36
CA TYR A 456 26.56 -15.20 3.83
C TYR A 456 27.37 -16.37 4.40
N LYS A 457 28.69 -16.17 4.58
CA LYS A 457 29.59 -17.20 5.14
C LYS A 457 29.15 -17.68 6.53
N GLN A 458 28.56 -16.78 7.33
CA GLN A 458 28.01 -17.10 8.66
C GLN A 458 26.84 -18.08 8.60
N GLN A 459 26.17 -18.19 7.46
CA GLN A 459 25.10 -19.17 7.21
C GLN A 459 25.64 -20.41 6.49
N TYR A 460 26.94 -20.71 6.56
CA TYR A 460 27.54 -21.89 5.91
C TYR A 460 27.24 -21.98 4.40
N ARG A 461 27.20 -20.84 3.70
CA ARG A 461 27.00 -20.80 2.25
C ARG A 461 28.32 -20.64 1.52
N ILE A 462 28.46 -21.31 0.37
CA ILE A 462 29.60 -21.24 -0.54
C ILE A 462 29.12 -20.67 -1.87
N LEU A 463 29.91 -19.76 -2.44
CA LEU A 463 29.67 -19.19 -3.75
C LEU A 463 30.15 -20.16 -4.83
N SER A 464 29.28 -20.45 -5.81
CA SER A 464 29.68 -21.00 -7.09
C SER A 464 29.96 -19.83 -8.03
N GLU A 465 31.23 -19.56 -8.32
CA GLU A 465 31.65 -18.41 -9.16
C GLU A 465 31.06 -18.50 -10.57
N ASP A 466 31.08 -19.69 -11.18
CA ASP A 466 30.56 -19.93 -12.53
C ASP A 466 29.06 -19.65 -12.66
N LEU A 467 28.29 -20.02 -11.63
CA LEU A 467 26.83 -19.87 -11.62
C LEU A 467 26.37 -18.58 -10.94
N LYS A 468 27.28 -17.89 -10.24
CA LYS A 468 26.99 -16.77 -9.33
C LYS A 468 25.87 -17.10 -8.34
N THR A 469 25.86 -18.32 -7.82
CA THR A 469 24.84 -18.81 -6.86
C THR A 469 25.45 -19.18 -5.51
N CYS A 470 24.70 -18.96 -4.44
CA CYS A 470 25.08 -19.37 -3.09
C CYS A 470 24.33 -20.64 -2.65
N SER A 471 25.08 -21.73 -2.44
CA SER A 471 24.54 -22.99 -1.93
C SER A 471 25.08 -23.31 -0.54
N CYS A 472 24.38 -24.14 0.24
CA CYS A 472 24.92 -24.63 1.50
C CYS A 472 26.22 -25.41 1.29
N SER A 473 27.15 -25.23 2.22
CA SER A 473 28.43 -25.93 2.23
C SER A 473 28.23 -27.43 2.45
N PHE A 474 29.28 -28.21 2.17
CA PHE A 474 29.27 -29.63 2.45
C PHE A 474 28.95 -29.90 3.92
N GLY A 475 28.07 -30.86 4.19
CA GLY A 475 27.56 -31.17 5.54
C GLY A 475 26.31 -30.40 5.97
N TYR A 476 25.82 -29.47 5.14
CA TYR A 476 24.64 -28.65 5.40
C TYR A 476 23.58 -28.80 4.31
N ILE A 477 22.31 -28.59 4.66
CA ILE A 477 21.17 -28.56 3.74
C ILE A 477 20.30 -27.35 4.05
N GLU A 478 19.72 -26.79 3.00
CA GLU A 478 18.84 -25.63 3.11
C GLU A 478 17.47 -26.03 3.66
N GLN A 479 17.05 -25.35 4.74
CA GLN A 479 15.74 -25.52 5.35
C GLN A 479 15.22 -24.15 5.80
N PHE A 480 14.08 -23.72 5.22
CA PHE A 480 13.46 -22.41 5.48
C PHE A 480 14.41 -21.22 5.30
N GLY A 481 15.27 -21.27 4.29
CA GLY A 481 16.20 -20.19 3.96
C GLY A 481 17.52 -20.21 4.75
N GLU A 482 17.69 -21.14 5.68
CA GLU A 482 18.93 -21.31 6.46
C GLU A 482 19.63 -22.61 6.08
N CYS A 483 20.97 -22.63 6.10
CA CYS A 483 21.72 -23.88 5.99
C CYS A 483 21.87 -24.50 7.37
N LYS A 484 21.21 -25.64 7.57
CA LYS A 484 21.31 -26.42 8.81
C LYS A 484 22.19 -27.63 8.58
N SER A 485 22.98 -28.00 9.59
CA SER A 485 23.83 -29.17 9.45
C SER A 485 22.98 -30.44 9.39
N TYR A 486 23.47 -31.47 8.70
CA TYR A 486 22.76 -32.76 8.67
C TYR A 486 22.53 -33.31 10.08
N PHE A 487 23.48 -33.09 11.00
CA PHE A 487 23.34 -33.49 12.39
C PHE A 487 22.17 -32.79 13.11
N GLN A 488 21.94 -31.50 12.85
CA GLN A 488 20.82 -30.76 13.46
C GLN A 488 19.47 -31.27 12.97
N ILE A 489 19.35 -31.61 11.69
CA ILE A 489 18.09 -32.09 11.09
C ILE A 489 17.87 -33.57 11.41
N PHE A 490 18.94 -34.36 11.41
CA PHE A 490 18.92 -35.80 11.60
C PHE A 490 19.78 -36.18 12.81
N SER A 491 19.39 -35.71 14.00
CA SER A 491 20.13 -35.94 15.25
C SER A 491 20.31 -37.42 15.60
N SER A 492 19.47 -38.30 15.04
CA SER A 492 19.55 -39.75 15.18
C SER A 492 20.46 -40.44 14.17
N ILE A 493 20.95 -39.73 13.15
CA ILE A 493 21.83 -40.28 12.11
C ILE A 493 23.26 -39.77 12.35
N SER A 494 24.15 -40.68 12.73
CA SER A 494 25.58 -40.41 12.78
C SER A 494 26.19 -40.58 11.39
N PHE A 495 26.66 -39.49 10.80
CA PHE A 495 27.46 -39.53 9.58
C PHE A 495 28.91 -39.84 9.96
N LEU A 496 29.42 -40.98 9.50
CA LEU A 496 30.84 -41.31 9.60
C LEU A 496 31.52 -40.89 8.29
N ASP A 497 32.15 -39.71 8.28
CA ASP A 497 32.97 -39.27 7.14
C ASP A 497 34.27 -40.06 7.13
N ILE A 498 34.33 -41.10 6.29
CA ILE A 498 35.56 -41.85 6.06
C ILE A 498 36.34 -41.14 4.96
N SER A 499 37.53 -40.64 5.32
CA SER A 499 38.48 -40.11 4.35
C SER A 499 38.79 -41.18 3.30
N ILE A 500 38.58 -40.83 2.02
CA ILE A 500 38.84 -41.73 0.87
C ILE A 500 40.29 -42.25 0.89
N TYR A 501 41.21 -41.50 1.50
CA TYR A 501 42.63 -41.87 1.61
C TYR A 501 42.93 -43.03 2.57
N GLN A 502 41.96 -43.48 3.38
CA GLN A 502 42.15 -44.59 4.34
C GLN A 502 41.53 -45.91 3.88
N THR A 503 40.84 -45.94 2.75
CA THR A 503 40.23 -47.15 2.21
C THR A 503 40.96 -47.56 0.94
N THR A 504 41.56 -48.74 0.92
CA THR A 504 42.15 -49.37 -0.28
C THR A 504 41.10 -49.81 -1.32
N TYR A 505 39.82 -49.56 -1.05
CA TYR A 505 38.70 -49.98 -1.89
C TYR A 505 38.28 -48.86 -2.84
N ILE A 506 38.66 -48.99 -4.11
CA ILE A 506 38.16 -48.17 -5.22
C ILE A 506 36.96 -48.92 -5.78
N CYS A 507 35.76 -48.33 -5.67
CA CYS A 507 34.58 -48.87 -6.32
C CYS A 507 34.49 -48.40 -7.78
N ASP A 508 33.94 -49.23 -8.66
CA ASP A 508 33.69 -48.84 -10.05
C ASP A 508 32.67 -47.71 -10.16
N VAL A 509 32.71 -46.98 -11.27
CA VAL A 509 31.76 -45.88 -11.55
C VAL A 509 30.31 -46.36 -11.41
N GLY A 510 29.56 -45.73 -10.51
CA GLY A 510 28.16 -46.09 -10.23
C GLY A 510 27.97 -47.06 -9.06
N GLN A 511 29.02 -47.32 -8.27
CA GLN A 511 28.95 -48.09 -7.02
C GLN A 511 29.30 -47.23 -5.78
N PHE A 512 28.82 -47.63 -4.60
CA PHE A 512 29.08 -46.97 -3.31
C PHE A 512 29.70 -47.96 -2.33
N PHE A 513 30.84 -47.61 -1.72
CA PHE A 513 31.42 -48.42 -0.65
C PHE A 513 30.58 -48.27 0.63
N LEU A 514 30.12 -49.39 1.17
CA LEU A 514 29.46 -49.44 2.48
C LEU A 514 30.45 -49.94 3.53
N PRO A 515 30.89 -49.07 4.46
CA PRO A 515 31.93 -49.43 5.43
C PRO A 515 31.51 -50.56 6.37
N THR A 516 30.21 -50.61 6.68
CA THR A 516 29.61 -51.61 7.59
C THR A 516 29.71 -53.04 7.05
N ILE A 517 29.67 -53.21 5.73
CA ILE A 517 29.78 -54.52 5.07
C ILE A 517 31.05 -54.67 4.23
N GLN A 518 31.90 -53.63 4.21
CA GLN A 518 33.13 -53.55 3.42
C GLN A 518 32.95 -53.94 1.93
N GLN A 519 31.85 -53.51 1.30
CA GLN A 519 31.53 -53.86 -0.09
C GLN A 519 31.06 -52.66 -0.91
N CYS A 520 31.39 -52.66 -2.21
CA CYS A 520 30.87 -51.73 -3.19
C CYS A 520 29.48 -52.19 -3.67
N LEU A 521 28.43 -51.41 -3.43
CA LEU A 521 27.08 -51.70 -3.92
C LEU A 521 26.75 -50.83 -5.14
N SER A 522 26.25 -51.46 -6.19
CA SER A 522 25.75 -50.75 -7.38
C SER A 522 24.54 -49.87 -7.06
N TRP A 523 24.46 -48.71 -7.70
CA TRP A 523 23.35 -47.76 -7.62
C TRP A 523 21.97 -48.39 -7.89
N TYR A 524 21.91 -49.49 -8.66
CA TYR A 524 20.68 -50.25 -8.91
C TYR A 524 20.05 -50.84 -7.63
N ILE A 525 20.86 -51.20 -6.62
CA ILE A 525 20.37 -51.75 -5.35
C ILE A 525 19.64 -50.66 -4.54
N PHE A 526 20.12 -49.41 -4.59
CA PHE A 526 19.44 -48.28 -3.94
C PHE A 526 18.11 -47.92 -4.61
N LYS A 527 18.00 -48.10 -5.93
CA LYS A 527 16.74 -47.89 -6.67
C LYS A 527 15.65 -48.87 -6.22
N LEU A 528 16.02 -50.13 -5.94
CA LEU A 528 15.13 -51.17 -5.40
C LEU A 528 14.67 -50.85 -3.97
N ILE A 529 15.57 -50.36 -3.10
CA ILE A 529 15.22 -49.95 -1.73
C ILE A 529 14.22 -48.78 -1.72
N LYS A 530 14.39 -47.82 -2.64
CA LYS A 530 13.48 -46.67 -2.78
C LYS A 530 12.08 -47.06 -3.30
N ILE A 531 12.00 -48.02 -4.23
CA ILE A 531 10.74 -48.60 -4.72
C ILE A 531 10.03 -49.37 -3.59
N TYR A 532 10.78 -50.13 -2.79
CA TYR A 532 10.23 -50.88 -1.65
C TYR A 532 9.64 -49.95 -0.58
N GLN A 533 10.33 -48.85 -0.24
CA GLN A 533 9.84 -47.83 0.71
C GLN A 533 8.57 -47.09 0.23
N GLN A 534 8.41 -46.88 -1.08
CA GLN A 534 7.18 -46.28 -1.63
C GLN A 534 6.00 -47.26 -1.56
N SER A 535 6.24 -48.58 -1.61
CA SER A 535 5.18 -49.59 -1.46
C SER A 535 4.64 -49.73 -0.02
N LEU A 536 5.46 -49.40 0.99
CA LEU A 536 5.11 -49.50 2.41
C LEU A 536 4.26 -48.33 2.94
N LYS A 537 3.95 -47.32 2.11
CA LYS A 537 3.04 -46.21 2.47
C LYS A 537 1.54 -46.54 2.33
N LYS A 538 1.17 -47.80 2.04
CA LYS A 538 -0.23 -48.25 2.14
C LYS A 538 -0.50 -48.86 3.52
N PRO A 539 -1.47 -48.36 4.29
CA PRO A 539 -1.79 -48.90 5.60
C PRO A 539 -2.68 -50.12 5.40
N ASN A 540 -2.10 -51.33 5.45
CA ASN A 540 -2.73 -52.56 5.95
C ASN A 540 -1.89 -53.78 5.56
N SER A 541 -0.99 -54.20 6.44
CA SER A 541 -0.63 -55.60 6.62
C SER A 541 0.34 -55.76 7.77
N TYR A 542 -0.13 -56.39 8.84
CA TYR A 542 0.68 -56.96 9.91
C TYR A 542 1.53 -58.10 9.33
N LEU A 543 2.81 -57.86 9.09
CA LEU A 543 3.82 -58.91 9.09
C LEU A 543 5.14 -58.34 9.61
N MET A 544 5.51 -58.80 10.80
CA MET A 544 6.68 -58.35 11.56
C MET A 544 7.97 -59.03 11.08
N CYS A 545 9.06 -58.25 11.12
CA CYS A 545 10.40 -58.61 11.59
C CYS A 545 11.22 -59.68 10.84
N ARG A 546 12.15 -59.17 10.01
CA ARG A 546 13.59 -59.52 10.10
C ARG A 546 14.56 -58.59 9.33
N LEU A 547 14.08 -57.56 8.64
CA LEU A 547 14.91 -56.59 7.91
C LEU A 547 14.98 -55.17 8.52
N PHE A 548 14.54 -55.02 9.78
CA PHE A 548 14.37 -53.71 10.43
C PHE A 548 15.66 -53.09 10.97
N ILE A 549 16.81 -53.77 10.87
CA ILE A 549 18.08 -53.28 11.45
C ILE A 549 18.94 -52.50 10.42
N ILE A 550 18.68 -52.62 9.11
CA ILE A 550 19.48 -51.93 8.08
C ILE A 550 18.81 -50.63 7.57
N SER A 551 17.50 -50.45 7.78
CA SER A 551 16.74 -49.37 7.13
C SER A 551 16.79 -48.00 7.81
N ASN A 552 17.30 -47.88 9.04
CA ASN A 552 17.39 -46.58 9.74
C ASN A 552 18.73 -45.84 9.53
N TYR A 553 19.69 -46.43 8.81
CA TYR A 553 21.04 -45.87 8.73
C TYR A 553 21.44 -45.24 7.39
N LEU A 554 20.62 -45.32 6.34
CA LEU A 554 21.07 -44.96 4.99
C LEU A 554 20.03 -44.15 4.21
N VAL A 555 20.11 -42.83 4.34
CA VAL A 555 19.59 -41.88 3.35
C VAL A 555 20.78 -41.16 2.73
N PHE A 556 21.27 -41.64 1.59
CA PHE A 556 22.23 -40.89 0.76
C PHE A 556 21.51 -40.18 -0.38
N LYS A 557 21.77 -38.88 -0.52
CA LYS A 557 21.50 -38.10 -1.74
C LYS A 557 22.82 -37.50 -2.21
N THR A 558 23.54 -38.22 -3.06
CA THR A 558 24.81 -37.77 -3.65
C THR A 558 24.59 -37.24 -5.07
N ARG A 559 25.14 -36.05 -5.37
CA ARG A 559 25.43 -35.57 -6.72
C ARG A 559 26.87 -35.98 -7.05
N MET A 560 27.05 -36.59 -8.22
CA MET A 560 28.31 -37.11 -8.73
C MET A 560 29.21 -35.95 -9.20
N GLN A 561 30.46 -35.92 -8.77
CA GLN A 561 31.50 -35.05 -9.35
C GLN A 561 32.45 -35.95 -10.15
N ILE A 562 32.43 -35.81 -11.47
CA ILE A 562 33.28 -36.61 -12.39
C ILE A 562 34.65 -35.93 -12.47
N ARG A 563 35.70 -36.62 -12.02
CA ARG A 563 37.09 -36.27 -12.37
C ARG A 563 37.49 -37.09 -13.59
N PHE A 564 37.88 -36.41 -14.65
CA PHE A 564 38.68 -37.03 -15.71
C PHE A 564 40.14 -37.03 -15.24
N ASN A 565 40.73 -38.22 -15.11
CA ASN A 565 42.19 -38.35 -15.11
C ASN A 565 42.64 -38.41 -16.57
N SER A 566 43.76 -37.74 -16.85
CA SER A 566 44.43 -37.67 -18.16
C SER A 566 44.58 -39.01 -18.85
#